data_AF-A0A7R9VYX3-F1
#
_entry.id   AF-A0A7R9VYX3-F1
#
_cell.length_a   1.000
_cell.length_b   1.000
_cell.length_c   1.000
_cell.angle_alpha   90.00
_cell.angle_beta   90.00
_cell.angle_gamma   90.00
#
_symmetry.space_group_name_H-M   'P 1'
#
loop_
_entity.id
_entity.type
_entity.pdbx_description
1 polymer ?
#
loop_
_entity_poly.entity_id
_entity_poly.type
_entity_poly.pdbx_seq_one_letter_code
_entity_poly.pdbx_strand_id
1 'polypeptide(L)'
;GRASMGTAVALASAKSPTGAGGRPSTAPAALGRSVSVVSVSGGTNFNSSSSSSFSLLPSSGGSGSSGPGGKTAALGPACVLPDAVSVLSGPLSAIAEAGSVRYDPILYCRLCRLVGAMLRSQGALAKSQGGGDNDEKGVDIHRGTYDLLRSFLVPSLSMFPCNPSLASELWNVLSLLPYRVRYGLYGAWKGDGLEKAALRARTMGMGGKRGGKRKPLPNIESEVETGLSARYTLKRLSKDNIRDMGRRLSKASHRNPLVVFTAILNQIESYDNLILMMVETFRYVTLLSLDVIGYCTLISLGGGPKTGLGRSKLKADGVNAAQWLSSLETFTGALFKKFPDVELRGILSYILNRLRDGQVLELGVLRTLLKTAGGYGFADCESTASLSEVQLEGRSGSLLLRRETSDFGIVEKTSRRAAVRLRSILQGGGGTGVAALLLLAQIRPRLLYGGSGGAGKKEHIKLIGNLYDNCQMVMGVLLDFLTDGADDQFEQGAAAAAAAASTSAARTGAQDGIVTGAVAKYARSLPTLRELHDDYGIDP
;
A
#
# COMPACT_ATOMS: atom_id res chain seq x y z
N GLY A 1 60.43 34.51 -21.32
CA GLY A 1 59.56 35.67 -21.08
C GLY A 1 58.89 35.51 -19.74
N ARG A 2 59.25 36.39 -18.80
CA ARG A 2 58.72 36.70 -17.44
C ARG A 2 57.67 35.74 -16.84
N ALA A 3 58.00 34.96 -15.79
CA ALA A 3 58.28 35.31 -14.36
C ALA A 3 56.97 35.55 -13.56
N SER A 4 56.59 34.61 -12.67
CA SER A 4 56.81 34.60 -11.20
C SER A 4 55.85 35.57 -10.47
N MET A 5 55.26 35.30 -9.31
CA MET A 5 55.81 34.77 -8.06
C MET A 5 54.64 34.42 -7.13
N GLY A 6 54.77 33.35 -6.34
CA GLY A 6 53.98 33.16 -5.13
C GLY A 6 54.65 33.81 -3.91
N THR A 7 53.86 34.04 -2.86
CA THR A 7 54.37 34.12 -1.48
C THR A 7 53.24 33.82 -0.50
N ALA A 8 53.49 32.84 0.37
CA ALA A 8 52.82 32.66 1.65
C ALA A 8 53.41 33.65 2.69
N VAL A 9 52.74 33.84 3.84
CA VAL A 9 53.27 33.66 5.21
C VAL A 9 52.37 34.29 6.31
N ALA A 10 52.24 33.51 7.39
CA ALA A 10 52.03 33.84 8.83
C ALA A 10 50.66 34.22 9.43
N LEU A 11 50.13 33.25 10.18
CA LEU A 11 49.89 33.26 11.64
C LEU A 11 49.75 34.61 12.38
N ALA A 12 48.65 34.77 13.13
CA ALA A 12 48.70 35.17 14.54
C ALA A 12 47.46 34.69 15.32
N SER A 13 47.74 34.11 16.47
CA SER A 13 46.82 33.57 17.49
C SER A 13 46.50 34.63 18.54
N ALA A 14 45.28 34.68 19.09
CA ALA A 14 45.04 35.05 20.49
C ALA A 14 43.57 34.83 20.96
N LYS A 15 43.41 33.83 21.83
CA LYS A 15 42.70 33.83 23.13
C LYS A 15 41.40 34.65 23.35
N SER A 16 40.36 33.91 23.76
CA SER A 16 39.24 34.23 24.67
C SER A 16 39.70 34.85 26.03
N PRO A 17 38.85 35.30 27.01
CA PRO A 17 37.45 34.91 27.28
C PRO A 17 36.52 35.96 28.01
N THR A 18 35.32 35.50 28.39
CA THR A 18 34.49 35.83 29.60
C THR A 18 33.74 37.17 29.79
N GLY A 19 32.49 37.06 30.28
CA GLY A 19 31.82 37.99 31.22
C GLY A 19 30.82 38.97 30.59
N ALA A 20 29.50 38.71 30.57
CA ALA A 20 28.51 38.88 31.65
C ALA A 20 28.04 40.33 31.88
N GLY A 21 26.73 40.57 31.68
CA GLY A 21 25.93 41.56 32.42
C GLY A 21 25.38 42.76 31.63
N GLY A 22 24.04 42.90 31.59
CA GLY A 22 23.37 44.19 31.34
C GLY A 22 22.09 44.13 30.50
N ARG A 23 20.92 44.11 31.16
CA ARG A 23 19.62 44.54 30.59
C ARG A 23 19.69 46.04 30.19
N PRO A 24 18.82 46.53 29.29
CA PRO A 24 17.54 47.08 29.74
C PRO A 24 16.33 46.73 28.86
N SER A 25 15.18 46.92 29.51
CA SER A 25 13.79 46.84 29.07
C SER A 25 13.43 47.67 27.82
N THR A 26 12.47 47.18 27.04
CA THR A 26 11.30 47.95 26.56
C THR A 26 10.25 46.99 25.98
N ALA A 27 8.98 47.19 26.38
CA ALA A 27 7.81 46.41 25.99
C ALA A 27 7.38 46.68 24.52
N PRO A 28 6.45 45.88 23.96
CA PRO A 28 5.11 46.45 23.83
C PRO A 28 3.92 45.48 24.04
N ALA A 29 2.89 46.07 24.67
CA ALA A 29 1.44 45.96 24.48
C ALA A 29 0.78 44.59 24.19
N ALA A 30 0.00 44.16 25.18
CA ALA A 30 -0.98 43.10 25.15
C ALA A 30 -2.30 43.50 24.45
N LEU A 31 -2.91 42.56 23.74
CA LEU A 31 -4.35 42.52 23.46
C LEU A 31 -4.86 41.15 23.90
N GLY A 32 -5.46 41.10 25.08
CA GLY A 32 -6.10 39.93 25.62
C GLY A 32 -7.47 39.69 24.98
N ARG A 33 -7.80 38.42 24.74
CA ARG A 33 -9.18 37.95 24.72
C ARG A 33 -9.28 36.67 25.54
N SER A 34 -10.11 36.76 26.56
CA SER A 34 -10.43 35.78 27.58
C SER A 34 -11.03 34.51 26.98
N VAL A 35 -10.55 33.38 27.50
CA VAL A 35 -11.16 32.05 27.33
C VAL A 35 -12.15 31.88 28.48
N SER A 36 -13.43 31.78 28.18
CA SER A 36 -14.44 31.28 29.12
C SER A 36 -14.68 29.79 28.87
N VAL A 37 -14.25 28.99 29.85
CA VAL A 37 -14.63 27.59 30.02
C VAL A 37 -16.03 27.57 30.61
N VAL A 38 -17.00 26.95 29.94
CA VAL A 38 -18.29 26.60 30.55
C VAL A 38 -18.48 25.09 30.53
N SER A 39 -18.53 24.59 31.76
CA SER A 39 -18.91 23.28 32.26
C SER A 39 -20.18 22.71 31.62
N VAL A 40 -20.16 21.39 31.42
CA VAL A 40 -21.29 20.53 31.08
C VAL A 40 -22.10 20.25 32.33
N SER A 41 -23.41 20.52 32.31
CA SER A 41 -24.38 19.90 33.21
C SER A 41 -25.59 19.42 32.40
N GLY A 42 -25.98 18.17 32.68
CA GLY A 42 -27.02 17.45 31.97
C GLY A 42 -28.44 17.95 32.28
N GLY A 43 -29.34 17.64 31.35
CA GLY A 43 -30.77 17.85 31.49
C GLY A 43 -31.48 17.18 30.34
N THR A 44 -31.94 15.95 30.58
CA THR A 44 -32.89 15.21 29.76
C THR A 44 -34.17 16.01 29.57
N ASN A 45 -34.64 16.16 28.33
CA ASN A 45 -36.06 16.08 27.99
C ASN A 45 -36.24 15.94 26.48
N PHE A 46 -36.73 14.76 26.09
CA PHE A 46 -37.36 14.53 24.80
C PHE A 46 -38.66 15.32 24.75
N ASN A 47 -38.85 16.15 23.73
CA ASN A 47 -40.20 16.41 23.23
C ASN A 47 -40.18 16.55 21.71
N SER A 48 -40.96 15.69 21.09
CA SER A 48 -41.10 15.49 19.65
C SER A 48 -42.19 16.41 19.10
N SER A 49 -41.82 17.39 18.26
CA SER A 49 -42.64 17.90 17.14
C SER A 49 -42.08 19.23 16.60
N SER A 50 -41.24 19.18 15.58
CA SER A 50 -41.17 20.22 14.54
C SER A 50 -40.39 19.74 13.33
N SER A 51 -41.11 19.57 12.23
CA SER A 51 -40.58 19.27 10.90
C SER A 51 -39.91 20.52 10.32
N SER A 52 -38.59 20.66 10.48
CA SER A 52 -37.82 21.72 9.83
C SER A 52 -36.87 21.13 8.80
N SER A 53 -37.14 21.38 7.52
CA SER A 53 -36.26 21.13 6.39
C SER A 53 -34.95 21.93 6.53
N PHE A 54 -33.82 21.25 6.38
CA PHE A 54 -32.48 21.83 6.49
C PHE A 54 -32.12 22.58 5.20
N SER A 55 -31.82 23.88 5.29
CA SER A 55 -31.43 24.73 4.16
C SER A 55 -29.96 25.17 4.31
N LEU A 56 -29.15 24.99 3.27
CA LEU A 56 -27.69 25.13 3.28
C LEU A 56 -27.15 26.52 2.89
N LEU A 57 -27.97 27.57 2.91
CA LEU A 57 -27.55 28.94 2.60
C LEU A 57 -28.12 29.96 3.60
N PRO A 58 -27.39 31.06 3.91
CA PRO A 58 -27.88 32.11 4.79
C PRO A 58 -29.03 32.85 4.11
N SER A 59 -30.09 33.14 4.85
CA SER A 59 -31.26 33.89 4.39
C SER A 59 -30.87 35.35 4.10
N SER A 60 -30.59 35.68 2.84
CA SER A 60 -30.50 37.08 2.40
C SER A 60 -31.90 37.61 2.13
N GLY A 61 -32.38 38.50 3.02
CA GLY A 61 -33.48 39.40 2.70
C GLY A 61 -33.04 40.36 1.60
N GLY A 62 -33.82 40.46 0.53
CA GLY A 62 -33.54 41.36 -0.58
C GLY A 62 -34.29 40.97 -1.85
N SER A 63 -35.43 41.62 -2.08
CA SER A 63 -36.22 41.58 -3.30
C SER A 63 -35.41 42.01 -4.53
N GLY A 64 -35.39 41.21 -5.60
CA GLY A 64 -34.86 41.64 -6.88
C GLY A 64 -34.60 40.53 -7.91
N SER A 65 -35.54 40.40 -8.85
CA SER A 65 -35.44 39.83 -10.21
C SER A 65 -34.95 38.38 -10.45
N SER A 66 -35.84 37.65 -11.11
CA SER A 66 -35.78 36.27 -11.62
C SER A 66 -34.71 35.97 -12.69
N GLY A 67 -34.06 34.80 -12.57
CA GLY A 67 -33.23 34.09 -13.56
C GLY A 67 -33.06 32.60 -13.14
N PRO A 68 -32.84 31.64 -14.05
CA PRO A 68 -33.68 30.45 -14.17
C PRO A 68 -33.35 29.29 -13.21
N GLY A 69 -34.39 28.70 -12.62
CA GLY A 69 -34.45 27.26 -12.33
C GLY A 69 -33.69 26.73 -11.12
N GLY A 70 -33.49 27.50 -10.05
CA GLY A 70 -32.93 26.99 -8.79
C GLY A 70 -33.93 26.13 -8.00
N LYS A 71 -34.07 24.84 -8.34
CA LYS A 71 -34.74 23.88 -7.44
C LYS A 71 -33.90 23.73 -6.18
N THR A 72 -34.33 24.35 -5.08
CA THR A 72 -33.78 24.09 -3.74
C THR A 72 -34.19 22.69 -3.32
N ALA A 73 -33.26 21.73 -3.47
CA ALA A 73 -33.50 20.35 -3.07
C ALA A 73 -33.34 20.23 -1.54
N ALA A 74 -34.43 20.42 -0.80
CA ALA A 74 -34.50 20.08 0.61
C ALA A 74 -34.60 18.55 0.75
N LEU A 75 -33.65 17.93 1.44
CA LEU A 75 -33.70 16.50 1.75
C LEU A 75 -34.77 16.27 2.82
N GLY A 76 -35.79 15.49 2.50
CA GLY A 76 -36.80 15.06 3.46
C GLY A 76 -36.24 14.07 4.50
N PRO A 77 -36.87 13.93 5.68
CA PRO A 77 -36.38 13.07 6.78
C PRO A 77 -36.38 11.56 6.46
N ALA A 78 -36.96 11.14 5.34
CA ALA A 78 -37.03 9.74 4.87
C ALA A 78 -36.35 9.53 3.49
N CYS A 79 -35.31 10.30 3.17
CA CYS A 79 -34.67 10.22 1.86
C CYS A 79 -33.77 8.98 1.73
N VAL A 80 -33.99 8.19 0.68
CA VAL A 80 -33.16 7.03 0.34
C VAL A 80 -31.85 7.52 -0.28
N LEU A 81 -30.76 6.86 0.08
CA LEU A 81 -29.38 7.29 -0.11
C LEU A 81 -28.96 7.70 -1.55
N PRO A 82 -29.34 6.95 -2.62
CA PRO A 82 -29.16 7.37 -4.00
C PRO A 82 -29.70 8.77 -4.32
N ASP A 83 -30.84 9.13 -3.74
CA ASP A 83 -31.48 10.43 -3.97
C ASP A 83 -30.73 11.54 -3.22
N ALA A 84 -30.20 11.24 -2.03
CA ALA A 84 -29.35 12.17 -1.29
C ALA A 84 -28.03 12.44 -2.02
N VAL A 85 -27.39 11.39 -2.56
CA VAL A 85 -26.13 11.52 -3.30
C VAL A 85 -26.33 12.25 -4.62
N SER A 86 -27.42 11.99 -5.36
CA SER A 86 -27.70 12.70 -6.61
C SER A 86 -27.92 14.20 -6.37
N VAL A 87 -28.64 14.56 -5.31
CA VAL A 87 -28.85 15.95 -4.88
C VAL A 87 -27.55 16.61 -4.41
N LEU A 88 -26.73 15.92 -3.63
CA LEU A 88 -25.49 16.47 -3.06
C LEU A 88 -24.35 16.53 -4.09
N SER A 89 -24.39 15.75 -5.16
CA SER A 89 -23.30 15.64 -6.14
C SER A 89 -22.95 16.99 -6.80
N GLY A 90 -23.95 17.80 -7.14
CA GLY A 90 -23.77 19.12 -7.74
C GLY A 90 -23.06 20.10 -6.80
N PRO A 91 -23.65 20.42 -5.63
CA PRO A 91 -23.04 21.30 -4.64
C PRO A 91 -21.63 20.85 -4.24
N LEU A 92 -21.43 19.57 -3.94
CA LEU A 92 -20.12 19.05 -3.55
C LEU A 92 -19.08 19.20 -4.66
N SER A 93 -19.46 19.00 -5.92
CA SER A 93 -18.55 19.22 -7.05
C SER A 93 -18.15 20.69 -7.18
N ALA A 94 -19.07 21.63 -6.99
CA ALA A 94 -18.76 23.06 -7.01
C ALA A 94 -17.82 23.46 -5.85
N ILE A 95 -18.04 22.93 -4.64
CA ILE A 95 -17.17 23.19 -3.48
C ILE A 95 -15.76 22.62 -3.72
N ALA A 96 -15.65 21.45 -4.35
CA ALA A 96 -14.36 20.85 -4.71
C ALA A 96 -13.62 21.65 -5.79
N GLU A 97 -14.33 22.19 -6.79
CA GLU A 97 -13.74 23.03 -7.84
C GLU A 97 -13.26 24.38 -7.30
N ALA A 98 -14.05 25.00 -6.42
CA ALA A 98 -13.68 26.25 -5.75
C ALA A 98 -12.57 26.06 -4.70
N GLY A 99 -12.38 24.84 -4.18
CA GLY A 99 -11.42 24.54 -3.11
C GLY A 99 -11.88 25.01 -1.72
N SER A 100 -13.14 25.43 -1.57
CA SER A 100 -13.70 25.93 -0.29
C SER A 100 -13.75 24.86 0.80
N VAL A 101 -13.69 23.56 0.44
CA VAL A 101 -13.63 22.44 1.39
C VAL A 101 -12.50 22.61 2.41
N ARG A 102 -11.40 23.28 2.03
CA ARG A 102 -10.22 23.49 2.88
C ARG A 102 -10.50 24.22 4.20
N TYR A 103 -11.58 25.01 4.25
CA TYR A 103 -11.93 25.82 5.42
C TYR A 103 -12.80 25.08 6.44
N ASP A 104 -13.50 24.02 6.00
CA ASP A 104 -14.48 23.30 6.83
C ASP A 104 -14.10 21.81 7.01
N PRO A 105 -13.07 21.49 7.81
CA PRO A 105 -12.68 20.10 8.07
C PRO A 105 -13.77 19.31 8.80
N ILE A 106 -14.65 19.99 9.55
CA ILE A 106 -15.77 19.36 10.27
C ILE A 106 -16.78 18.76 9.29
N LEU A 107 -17.09 19.48 8.21
CA LEU A 107 -17.99 18.99 7.16
C LEU A 107 -17.43 17.71 6.54
N TYR A 108 -16.14 17.71 6.22
CA TYR A 108 -15.45 16.55 5.66
C TYR A 108 -15.51 15.34 6.60
N CYS A 109 -15.20 15.51 7.89
CA CYS A 109 -15.29 14.42 8.87
C CYS A 109 -16.73 13.88 9.00
N ARG A 110 -17.74 14.76 9.02
CA ARG A 110 -19.15 14.34 9.07
C ARG A 110 -19.55 13.55 7.83
N LEU A 111 -19.11 13.97 6.64
CA LEU A 111 -19.34 13.23 5.40
C LEU A 111 -18.63 11.88 5.40
N CYS A 112 -17.38 11.79 5.85
CA CYS A 112 -16.69 10.50 6.02
C CYS A 112 -17.47 9.57 6.95
N ARG A 113 -17.93 10.07 8.11
CA ARG A 113 -18.71 9.26 9.06
C ARG A 113 -20.05 8.82 8.51
N LEU A 114 -20.74 9.68 7.77
CA LEU A 114 -21.97 9.35 7.06
C LEU A 114 -21.72 8.22 6.06
N VAL A 115 -20.71 8.36 5.19
CA VAL A 115 -20.35 7.32 4.20
C VAL A 115 -19.91 6.02 4.87
N GLY A 116 -19.14 6.10 5.95
CA GLY A 116 -18.76 4.93 6.73
C GLY A 116 -19.97 4.22 7.35
N ALA A 117 -20.95 4.95 7.88
CA ALA A 117 -22.19 4.38 8.41
C ALA A 117 -23.03 3.71 7.30
N MET A 118 -23.10 4.31 6.12
CA MET A 118 -23.76 3.72 4.95
C MET A 118 -23.12 2.41 4.50
N LEU A 119 -21.79 2.37 4.40
CA LEU A 119 -21.09 1.15 3.98
C LEU A 119 -21.26 0.02 4.99
N ARG A 120 -21.28 0.36 6.29
CA ARG A 120 -21.57 -0.63 7.35
C ARG A 120 -23.01 -1.13 7.31
N SER A 121 -23.99 -0.27 7.05
CA SER A 121 -25.39 -0.73 6.93
C SER A 121 -25.60 -1.61 5.69
N GLN A 122 -24.96 -1.28 4.56
CA GLN A 122 -24.97 -2.12 3.37
C GLN A 122 -24.30 -3.49 3.60
N GLY A 123 -23.14 -3.49 4.25
CA GLY A 123 -22.45 -4.73 4.61
C GLY A 123 -23.24 -5.60 5.60
N ALA A 124 -23.96 -4.99 6.55
CA ALA A 124 -24.84 -5.71 7.47
C ALA A 124 -26.04 -6.33 6.75
N LEU A 125 -26.63 -5.61 5.79
CA LEU A 125 -27.72 -6.13 4.96
C LEU A 125 -27.28 -7.33 4.11
N ALA A 126 -26.09 -7.24 3.50
CA ALA A 126 -25.50 -8.32 2.71
C ALA A 126 -25.23 -9.59 3.56
N LYS A 127 -24.76 -9.43 4.80
CA LYS A 127 -24.56 -10.55 5.73
C LYS A 127 -25.87 -11.20 6.20
N SER A 128 -26.96 -10.42 6.30
CA SER A 128 -28.27 -10.95 6.71
C SER A 128 -28.98 -11.76 5.62
N GLN A 129 -28.61 -11.60 4.34
CA GLN A 129 -29.23 -12.31 3.21
C GLN A 129 -28.50 -13.59 2.77
N GLY A 130 -27.60 -14.14 3.60
CA GLY A 130 -27.05 -15.49 3.37
C GLY A 130 -25.88 -15.58 2.38
N GLY A 131 -25.07 -14.54 2.24
CA GLY A 131 -23.79 -14.63 1.53
C GLY A 131 -22.75 -15.36 2.40
N GLY A 132 -22.53 -16.65 2.12
CA GLY A 132 -21.36 -17.38 2.64
C GLY A 132 -20.03 -16.75 2.18
N ASP A 133 -18.95 -17.10 2.86
CA ASP A 133 -17.52 -16.66 2.82
C ASP A 133 -16.82 -16.54 1.43
N ASN A 134 -17.53 -16.25 0.34
CA ASN A 134 -16.97 -15.94 -0.95
C ASN A 134 -16.64 -14.44 -1.04
N ASP A 135 -15.64 -14.03 -0.26
CA ASP A 135 -15.09 -12.67 -0.13
C ASP A 135 -14.55 -12.04 -1.45
N GLU A 136 -14.66 -12.72 -2.60
CA GLU A 136 -14.11 -12.29 -3.89
C GLU A 136 -15.15 -11.96 -4.97
N LYS A 137 -16.43 -12.33 -4.80
CA LYS A 137 -17.49 -11.80 -5.66
C LYS A 137 -17.84 -10.41 -5.17
N GLY A 138 -17.31 -9.42 -5.89
CA GLY A 138 -17.23 -8.01 -5.50
C GLY A 138 -18.47 -7.52 -4.77
N VAL A 139 -18.27 -6.92 -3.60
CA VAL A 139 -19.29 -6.10 -2.95
C VAL A 139 -19.75 -5.08 -3.98
N ASP A 140 -20.97 -5.24 -4.50
CA ASP A 140 -21.58 -4.30 -5.44
C ASP A 140 -21.88 -3.00 -4.69
N ILE A 141 -20.86 -2.14 -4.63
CA ILE A 141 -20.99 -0.82 -4.02
C ILE A 141 -21.94 -0.02 -4.88
N HIS A 142 -22.91 0.61 -4.22
CA HIS A 142 -23.82 1.53 -4.87
C HIS A 142 -23.04 2.59 -5.67
N ARG A 143 -23.31 2.68 -6.98
CA ARG A 143 -22.58 3.53 -7.93
C ARG A 143 -22.43 4.97 -7.45
N GLY A 144 -23.49 5.55 -6.87
CA GLY A 144 -23.45 6.91 -6.33
C GLY A 144 -22.44 7.07 -5.18
N THR A 145 -22.30 6.08 -4.31
CA THR A 145 -21.33 6.13 -3.19
C THR A 145 -19.90 6.07 -3.71
N TYR A 146 -19.66 5.22 -4.71
CA TYR A 146 -18.36 5.14 -5.39
C TYR A 146 -18.04 6.47 -6.10
N ASP A 147 -18.99 7.06 -6.80
CA ASP A 147 -18.81 8.35 -7.48
C ASP A 147 -18.53 9.49 -6.48
N LEU A 148 -19.22 9.52 -5.33
CA LEU A 148 -18.96 10.48 -4.25
C LEU A 148 -17.54 10.34 -3.66
N LEU A 149 -17.09 9.10 -3.42
CA LEU A 149 -15.73 8.83 -2.95
C LEU A 149 -14.69 9.27 -3.99
N ARG A 150 -14.95 8.94 -5.25
CA ARG A 150 -14.07 9.19 -6.40
C ARG A 150 -13.95 10.67 -6.73
N SER A 151 -15.05 11.42 -6.73
CA SER A 151 -15.08 12.81 -7.19
C SER A 151 -14.86 13.83 -6.09
N PHE A 152 -15.23 13.52 -4.84
CA PHE A 152 -15.21 14.46 -3.73
C PHE A 152 -14.30 13.99 -2.58
N LEU A 153 -14.65 12.94 -1.85
CA LEU A 153 -13.97 12.62 -0.58
C LEU A 153 -12.47 12.34 -0.73
N VAL A 154 -12.08 11.46 -1.65
CA VAL A 154 -10.66 11.11 -1.84
C VAL A 154 -9.86 12.32 -2.37
N PRO A 155 -10.30 13.02 -3.44
CA PRO A 155 -9.60 14.21 -3.91
C PRO A 155 -9.56 15.38 -2.91
N SER A 156 -10.58 15.55 -2.06
CA SER A 156 -10.63 16.65 -1.10
C SER A 156 -9.59 16.53 0.02
N LEU A 157 -9.10 15.33 0.33
CA LEU A 157 -7.99 15.16 1.28
C LEU A 157 -6.77 15.99 0.85
N SER A 158 -6.49 16.03 -0.46
CA SER A 158 -5.42 16.84 -1.06
C SER A 158 -5.63 18.35 -0.88
N MET A 159 -6.79 18.85 -0.47
CA MET A 159 -7.04 20.29 -0.32
C MET A 159 -6.73 20.80 1.10
N PHE A 160 -6.72 19.92 2.09
CA PHE A 160 -6.52 20.30 3.49
C PHE A 160 -5.06 20.56 3.85
N PRO A 161 -4.78 21.40 4.87
CA PRO A 161 -3.45 21.42 5.47
C PRO A 161 -3.11 20.05 6.08
N CYS A 162 -1.82 19.80 6.34
CA CYS A 162 -1.34 18.55 6.93
C CYS A 162 -2.08 18.23 8.24
N ASN A 163 -2.98 17.25 8.19
CA ASN A 163 -3.72 16.76 9.35
C ASN A 163 -3.88 15.23 9.27
N PRO A 164 -3.15 14.45 10.11
CA PRO A 164 -3.23 13.00 10.09
C PRO A 164 -4.62 12.47 10.47
N SER A 165 -5.38 13.20 11.29
CA SER A 165 -6.72 12.78 11.71
C SER A 165 -7.71 12.73 10.55
N LEU A 166 -7.60 13.66 9.58
CA LEU A 166 -8.44 13.63 8.37
C LEU A 166 -8.14 12.41 7.49
N ALA A 167 -6.87 12.03 7.40
CA ALA A 167 -6.45 10.81 6.69
C ALA A 167 -6.96 9.55 7.41
N SER A 168 -6.96 9.53 8.74
CA SER A 168 -7.53 8.42 9.53
C SER A 168 -9.05 8.31 9.37
N GLU A 169 -9.78 9.43 9.36
CA GLU A 169 -11.24 9.43 9.11
C GLU A 169 -11.56 8.92 7.70
N LEU A 170 -10.78 9.29 6.68
CA LEU A 170 -10.93 8.72 5.34
C LEU A 170 -10.59 7.22 5.32
N TRP A 171 -9.54 6.80 6.00
CA TRP A 171 -9.16 5.39 6.09
C TRP A 171 -10.26 4.53 6.72
N ASN A 172 -10.93 5.02 7.76
CA ASN A 172 -12.05 4.32 8.40
C ASN A 172 -13.22 4.04 7.45
N VAL A 173 -13.33 4.80 6.35
CA VAL A 173 -14.29 4.56 5.27
C VAL A 173 -13.71 3.60 4.24
N LEU A 174 -12.49 3.87 3.76
CA LEU A 174 -11.87 3.08 2.71
C LEU A 174 -11.56 1.64 3.16
N SER A 175 -11.21 1.42 4.42
CA SER A 175 -10.89 0.09 4.97
C SER A 175 -12.07 -0.89 4.95
N LEU A 176 -13.30 -0.38 4.83
CA LEU A 176 -14.52 -1.18 4.66
C LEU A 176 -14.68 -1.71 3.22
N LEU A 177 -13.95 -1.15 2.26
CA LEU A 177 -14.06 -1.49 0.85
C LEU A 177 -13.06 -2.59 0.47
N PRO A 178 -13.42 -3.49 -0.47
CA PRO A 178 -12.46 -4.43 -1.06
C PRO A 178 -11.28 -3.71 -1.72
N TYR A 179 -10.10 -4.32 -1.69
CA TYR A 179 -8.87 -3.68 -2.17
C TYR A 179 -8.93 -3.25 -3.64
N ARG A 180 -9.61 -4.03 -4.50
CA ARG A 180 -9.78 -3.72 -5.93
C ARG A 180 -10.46 -2.36 -6.12
N VAL A 181 -11.48 -2.07 -5.31
CA VAL A 181 -12.20 -0.79 -5.33
C VAL A 181 -11.30 0.32 -4.79
N ARG A 182 -10.59 0.11 -3.67
CA ARG A 182 -9.65 1.11 -3.12
C ARG A 182 -8.60 1.51 -4.15
N TYR A 183 -8.01 0.53 -4.83
CA TYR A 183 -6.99 0.78 -5.85
C TYR A 183 -7.58 1.47 -7.08
N GLY A 184 -8.84 1.18 -7.44
CA GLY A 184 -9.59 1.94 -8.44
C GLY A 184 -9.77 3.42 -8.06
N LEU A 185 -10.07 3.71 -6.79
CA LEU A 185 -10.15 5.07 -6.26
C LEU A 185 -8.79 5.78 -6.27
N TYR A 186 -7.70 5.09 -5.91
CA TYR A 186 -6.35 5.67 -6.00
C TYR A 186 -5.92 5.94 -7.45
N GLY A 187 -6.33 5.09 -8.39
CA GLY A 187 -6.19 5.34 -9.83
C GLY A 187 -6.95 6.57 -10.30
N ALA A 188 -8.17 6.76 -9.79
CA ALA A 188 -8.96 7.95 -10.05
C ALA A 188 -8.32 9.22 -9.47
N TRP A 189 -7.80 9.14 -8.24
CA TRP A 189 -7.14 10.24 -7.55
C TRP A 189 -5.86 10.68 -8.26
N LYS A 190 -5.10 9.71 -8.79
CA LYS A 190 -3.97 9.96 -9.68
C LYS A 190 -4.42 10.65 -10.98
N GLY A 191 -5.48 10.15 -11.61
CA GLY A 191 -6.02 10.69 -12.87
C GLY A 191 -5.01 10.62 -14.01
N ASP A 192 -5.01 11.65 -14.87
CA ASP A 192 -4.15 11.74 -16.06
C ASP A 192 -2.69 12.13 -15.74
N GLY A 193 -2.35 12.34 -14.46
CA GLY A 193 -1.00 12.68 -14.02
C GLY A 193 -0.96 13.30 -12.64
N LEU A 194 0.25 13.38 -12.07
CA LEU A 194 0.53 14.07 -10.81
C LEU A 194 1.32 15.35 -11.08
N GLU A 195 1.16 16.35 -10.22
CA GLU A 195 1.96 17.59 -10.23
C GLU A 195 1.94 18.30 -11.61
N LYS A 196 3.13 18.61 -12.16
CA LYS A 196 3.30 19.26 -13.47
C LYS A 196 2.69 18.46 -14.62
N ALA A 197 2.64 17.13 -14.53
CA ALA A 197 2.02 16.31 -15.58
C ALA A 197 0.50 16.52 -15.59
N ALA A 198 -0.14 16.62 -14.42
CA ALA A 198 -1.55 16.95 -14.29
C ALA A 198 -1.86 18.34 -14.88
N LEU A 199 -1.01 19.33 -14.58
CA LEU A 199 -1.16 20.68 -15.11
C LEU A 199 -1.05 20.71 -16.64
N ARG A 200 -0.06 20.02 -17.22
CA ARG A 200 0.09 19.91 -18.68
C ARG A 200 -1.09 19.20 -19.34
N ALA A 201 -1.54 18.08 -18.77
CA ALA A 201 -2.70 17.35 -19.28
C ALA A 201 -3.96 18.25 -19.28
N ARG A 202 -4.10 19.08 -18.24
CA ARG A 202 -5.17 20.08 -18.16
C ARG A 202 -5.05 21.15 -19.25
N THR A 203 -3.89 21.78 -19.42
CA THR A 203 -3.67 22.86 -20.41
C THR A 203 -3.84 22.37 -21.85
N MET A 204 -3.35 21.18 -22.17
CA MET A 204 -3.37 20.62 -23.53
C MET A 204 -4.73 20.03 -23.96
N GLY A 205 -5.81 20.26 -23.19
CA GLY A 205 -7.14 19.71 -23.49
C GLY A 205 -7.23 18.18 -23.43
N MET A 206 -6.16 17.49 -22.99
CA MET A 206 -6.08 16.03 -22.89
C MET A 206 -6.70 15.49 -21.59
N GLY A 207 -6.88 16.36 -20.59
CA GLY A 207 -7.54 16.05 -19.33
C GLY A 207 -9.02 15.78 -19.54
N GLY A 208 -9.39 14.50 -19.65
CA GLY A 208 -10.75 14.05 -19.96
C GLY A 208 -10.86 12.88 -20.94
N LYS A 209 -9.78 12.47 -21.62
CA LYS A 209 -9.81 11.35 -22.60
C LYS A 209 -10.24 10.00 -22.03
N ARG A 210 -10.20 9.81 -20.70
CA ARG A 210 -10.67 8.60 -19.98
C ARG A 210 -12.05 8.79 -19.31
N GLY A 211 -12.88 9.69 -19.82
CA GLY A 211 -14.26 9.91 -19.32
C GLY A 211 -14.33 10.48 -17.89
N GLY A 212 -13.22 11.00 -17.36
CA GLY A 212 -13.13 11.57 -16.01
C GLY A 212 -13.24 13.09 -16.02
N LYS A 213 -13.87 13.65 -14.98
CA LYS A 213 -13.83 15.10 -14.70
C LYS A 213 -12.38 15.58 -14.55
N ARG A 214 -12.11 16.80 -15.00
CA ARG A 214 -10.78 17.43 -14.87
C ARG A 214 -10.40 17.53 -13.39
N LYS A 215 -9.13 17.28 -13.09
CA LYS A 215 -8.61 17.42 -11.72
C LYS A 215 -8.70 18.88 -11.27
N PRO A 216 -9.27 19.17 -10.08
CA PRO A 216 -9.38 20.54 -9.57
C PRO A 216 -8.00 21.22 -9.42
N LEU A 217 -7.94 22.53 -9.70
CA LEU A 217 -6.72 23.32 -9.57
C LEU A 217 -6.13 23.30 -8.14
N PRO A 218 -6.93 23.44 -7.06
CA PRO A 218 -6.40 23.38 -5.70
C PRO A 218 -5.68 22.06 -5.39
N ASN A 219 -6.11 20.95 -6.01
CA ASN A 219 -5.43 19.67 -5.86
C ASN A 219 -4.06 19.71 -6.53
N ILE A 220 -3.99 20.19 -7.76
CA ILE A 220 -2.72 20.27 -8.51
C ILE A 220 -1.72 21.19 -7.79
N GLU A 221 -2.18 22.33 -7.29
CA GLU A 221 -1.36 23.25 -6.48
C GLU A 221 -0.75 22.53 -5.27
N SER A 222 -1.60 21.85 -4.50
CA SER A 222 -1.17 21.09 -3.32
C SER A 222 -0.15 19.99 -3.65
N GLU A 223 -0.32 19.33 -4.79
CA GLU A 223 0.56 18.26 -5.24
C GLU A 223 1.93 18.79 -5.58
N VAL A 224 1.99 19.93 -6.28
CA VAL A 224 3.25 20.60 -6.63
C VAL A 224 3.99 21.04 -5.36
N GLU A 225 3.28 21.66 -4.41
CA GLU A 225 3.84 22.07 -3.12
C GLU A 225 4.40 20.87 -2.34
N THR A 226 3.59 19.81 -2.23
CA THR A 226 3.98 18.58 -1.52
C THR A 226 5.18 17.92 -2.20
N GLY A 227 5.17 17.82 -3.53
CA GLY A 227 6.24 17.18 -4.28
C GLY A 227 7.56 17.95 -4.17
N LEU A 228 7.53 19.29 -4.13
CA LEU A 228 8.71 20.12 -3.86
C LEU A 228 9.27 19.83 -2.47
N SER A 229 8.42 19.85 -1.44
CA SER A 229 8.82 19.57 -0.05
C SER A 229 9.35 18.15 0.14
N ALA A 230 8.70 17.16 -0.47
CA ALA A 230 9.11 15.75 -0.42
C ALA A 230 10.47 15.55 -1.08
N ARG A 231 10.68 16.09 -2.29
CA ARG A 231 11.99 16.01 -2.98
C ARG A 231 13.10 16.75 -2.23
N TYR A 232 12.80 17.88 -1.60
CA TYR A 232 13.75 18.59 -0.75
C TYR A 232 14.16 17.74 0.45
N THR A 233 13.20 17.10 1.11
CA THR A 233 13.45 16.22 2.26
C THR A 233 14.25 14.98 1.86
N LEU A 234 13.91 14.34 0.73
CA LEU A 234 14.60 13.15 0.23
C LEU A 234 16.07 13.41 -0.11
N LYS A 235 16.40 14.58 -0.68
CA LYS A 235 17.78 14.96 -0.98
C LYS A 235 18.68 15.12 0.25
N ARG A 236 18.08 15.31 1.43
CA ARG A 236 18.79 15.55 2.69
C ARG A 236 18.68 14.37 3.65
N LEU A 237 18.03 13.28 3.25
CA LEU A 237 17.87 12.10 4.07
C LEU A 237 19.21 11.35 4.17
N SER A 238 19.70 11.16 5.40
CA SER A 238 20.90 10.40 5.74
C SER A 238 20.63 9.48 6.93
N LYS A 239 21.55 8.55 7.22
CA LYS A 239 21.41 7.60 8.34
C LYS A 239 21.26 8.31 9.69
N ASP A 240 21.90 9.47 9.85
CA ASP A 240 21.91 10.21 11.12
C ASP A 240 20.63 11.01 11.36
N ASN A 241 19.86 11.31 10.31
CA ASN A 241 18.71 12.21 10.39
C ASN A 241 17.35 11.57 10.01
N ILE A 242 17.30 10.22 9.98
CA ILE A 242 16.11 9.44 9.62
C ILE A 242 14.88 9.86 10.43
N ARG A 243 15.04 10.14 11.72
CA ARG A 243 13.91 10.50 12.61
C ARG A 243 13.28 11.83 12.21
N ASP A 244 14.09 12.86 12.00
CA ASP A 244 13.60 14.20 11.72
C ASP A 244 13.10 14.34 10.29
N MET A 245 13.88 13.86 9.32
CA MET A 245 13.49 13.87 7.92
C MET A 245 12.32 12.91 7.66
N GLY A 246 12.28 11.75 8.33
CA GLY A 246 11.16 10.82 8.26
C GLY A 246 9.84 11.42 8.77
N ARG A 247 9.87 12.19 9.87
CA ARG A 247 8.69 12.93 10.35
C ARG A 247 8.25 14.03 9.38
N ARG A 248 9.20 14.79 8.81
CA ARG A 248 8.91 15.83 7.80
C ARG A 248 8.29 15.23 6.54
N LEU A 249 8.85 14.12 6.06
CA LEU A 249 8.34 13.39 4.90
C LEU A 249 6.94 12.82 5.16
N SER A 250 6.70 12.30 6.37
CA SER A 250 5.41 11.74 6.74
C SER A 250 4.32 12.81 6.82
N LYS A 251 4.63 14.01 7.33
CA LYS A 251 3.72 15.17 7.29
C LYS A 251 3.25 15.47 5.87
N ALA A 252 4.16 15.46 4.89
CA ALA A 252 3.81 15.64 3.49
C ALA A 252 2.90 14.51 2.96
N SER A 253 3.12 13.28 3.42
CA SER A 253 2.34 12.10 2.99
C SER A 253 0.88 12.11 3.44
N HIS A 254 0.54 12.77 4.56
CA HIS A 254 -0.82 12.72 5.13
C HIS A 254 -1.87 13.40 4.24
N ARG A 255 -1.46 14.41 3.48
CA ARG A 255 -2.32 15.14 2.53
C ARG A 255 -2.27 14.51 1.14
N ASN A 256 -1.06 14.24 0.65
CA ASN A 256 -0.79 13.85 -0.73
C ASN A 256 0.11 12.60 -0.80
N PRO A 257 -0.38 11.43 -0.37
CA PRO A 257 0.43 10.21 -0.30
C PRO A 257 0.90 9.75 -1.67
N LEU A 258 0.06 9.84 -2.72
CA LEU A 258 0.41 9.42 -4.08
C LEU A 258 1.66 10.14 -4.62
N VAL A 259 1.77 11.44 -4.39
CA VAL A 259 2.92 12.25 -4.84
C VAL A 259 4.18 11.85 -4.09
N VAL A 260 4.08 11.74 -2.76
CA VAL A 260 5.21 11.42 -1.89
C VAL A 260 5.76 10.04 -2.20
N PHE A 261 4.90 9.02 -2.27
CA PHE A 261 5.34 7.64 -2.52
C PHE A 261 5.82 7.42 -3.94
N THR A 262 5.23 8.09 -4.94
CA THR A 262 5.77 8.06 -6.31
C THR A 262 7.18 8.67 -6.34
N ALA A 263 7.44 9.77 -5.63
CA ALA A 263 8.77 10.36 -5.54
C ALA A 263 9.78 9.45 -4.82
N ILE A 264 9.35 8.79 -3.74
CA ILE A 264 10.18 7.82 -2.99
C ILE A 264 10.55 6.62 -3.86
N LEU A 265 9.58 6.00 -4.55
CA LEU A 265 9.83 4.84 -5.40
C LEU A 265 10.77 5.18 -6.55
N ASN A 266 10.62 6.34 -7.20
CA ASN A 266 11.56 6.78 -8.24
C ASN A 266 13.01 6.87 -7.72
N GLN A 267 13.19 7.26 -6.45
CA GLN A 267 14.51 7.35 -5.84
C GLN A 267 15.05 5.95 -5.50
N ILE A 268 14.22 5.08 -4.92
CA ILE A 268 14.58 3.69 -4.58
C ILE A 268 14.93 2.86 -5.82
N GLU A 269 14.21 3.07 -6.92
CA GLU A 269 14.50 2.41 -8.20
C GLU A 269 15.91 2.73 -8.73
N SER A 270 16.47 3.88 -8.35
CA SER A 270 17.81 4.31 -8.77
C SER A 270 18.89 4.02 -7.72
N TYR A 271 18.50 3.94 -6.43
CA TYR A 271 19.41 3.84 -5.29
C TYR A 271 18.88 2.81 -4.28
N ASP A 272 19.41 1.60 -4.33
CA ASP A 272 19.05 0.46 -3.48
C ASP A 272 19.44 0.65 -2.01
N ASN A 273 20.56 1.32 -1.75
CA ASN A 273 21.06 1.64 -0.41
C ASN A 273 20.08 2.48 0.44
N LEU A 274 19.11 3.14 -0.18
CA LEU A 274 18.07 3.92 0.51
C LEU A 274 16.89 3.07 0.98
N ILE A 275 16.73 1.83 0.50
CA ILE A 275 15.54 1.01 0.73
C ILE A 275 15.23 0.84 2.23
N LEU A 276 16.19 0.33 3.00
CA LEU A 276 15.99 0.02 4.42
C LEU A 276 15.72 1.30 5.24
N MET A 277 16.43 2.38 4.91
CA MET A 277 16.20 3.68 5.54
C MET A 277 14.80 4.21 5.22
N MET A 278 14.34 4.08 3.98
CA MET A 278 13.02 4.53 3.59
C MET A 278 11.91 3.75 4.30
N VAL A 279 12.01 2.43 4.34
CA VAL A 279 11.10 1.55 5.08
C VAL A 279 11.10 1.90 6.58
N GLU A 280 12.22 2.40 7.12
CA GLU A 280 12.27 2.92 8.48
C GLU A 280 11.45 4.19 8.72
N THR A 281 11.44 5.11 7.76
CA THR A 281 10.66 6.36 7.87
C THR A 281 9.14 6.12 7.88
N PHE A 282 8.67 5.02 7.29
CA PHE A 282 7.24 4.70 7.18
C PHE A 282 6.57 4.41 8.53
N ARG A 283 7.33 4.25 9.62
CA ARG A 283 6.76 4.13 10.97
C ARG A 283 5.93 5.35 11.40
N TYR A 284 6.12 6.50 10.74
CA TYR A 284 5.44 7.75 11.04
C TYR A 284 4.28 8.06 10.07
N VAL A 285 4.00 7.21 9.08
CA VAL A 285 2.90 7.42 8.13
C VAL A 285 1.58 6.84 8.66
N THR A 286 0.45 7.30 8.13
CA THR A 286 -0.89 6.79 8.48
C THR A 286 -1.18 5.46 7.78
N LEU A 287 -2.19 4.73 8.26
CA LEU A 287 -2.64 3.48 7.63
C LEU A 287 -3.10 3.69 6.17
N LEU A 288 -3.76 4.82 5.89
CA LEU A 288 -4.08 5.21 4.52
C LEU A 288 -2.83 5.27 3.64
N SER A 289 -1.79 5.95 4.13
CA SER A 289 -0.53 6.08 3.42
C SER A 289 0.14 4.72 3.20
N LEU A 290 0.03 3.79 4.16
CA LEU A 290 0.53 2.42 4.02
C LEU A 290 -0.21 1.60 2.94
N ASP A 291 -1.52 1.78 2.77
CA ASP A 291 -2.27 1.13 1.67
C ASP A 291 -1.95 1.77 0.31
N VAL A 292 -1.77 3.10 0.28
CA VAL A 292 -1.39 3.84 -0.94
C VAL A 292 0.02 3.47 -1.41
N ILE A 293 1.01 3.24 -0.53
CA ILE A 293 2.33 2.77 -0.97
C ILE A 293 2.26 1.36 -1.57
N GLY A 294 1.37 0.47 -1.08
CA GLY A 294 1.10 -0.83 -1.71
C GLY A 294 0.63 -0.66 -3.16
N TYR A 295 -0.34 0.23 -3.39
CA TYR A 295 -0.81 0.59 -4.72
C TYR A 295 0.27 1.23 -5.61
N CYS A 296 1.06 2.16 -5.07
CA CYS A 296 2.16 2.79 -5.80
C CYS A 296 3.23 1.76 -6.21
N THR A 297 3.54 0.80 -5.34
CA THR A 297 4.48 -0.30 -5.61
C THR A 297 3.97 -1.15 -6.76
N LEU A 298 2.68 -1.52 -6.75
CA LEU A 298 2.03 -2.25 -7.83
C LEU A 298 2.13 -1.51 -9.18
N ILE A 299 1.91 -0.19 -9.20
CA ILE A 299 2.08 0.62 -10.42
C ILE A 299 3.54 0.65 -10.90
N SER A 300 4.49 0.80 -9.98
CA SER A 300 5.92 0.81 -10.31
C SER A 300 6.36 -0.51 -10.93
N LEU A 301 5.90 -1.65 -10.39
CA LEU A 301 6.16 -2.98 -10.98
C LEU A 301 5.59 -3.10 -12.41
N GLY A 302 4.42 -2.49 -12.67
CA GLY A 302 3.80 -2.43 -14.00
C GLY A 302 4.49 -1.50 -15.03
N GLY A 303 5.64 -0.89 -14.69
CA GLY A 303 6.40 0.02 -15.59
C GLY A 303 6.28 1.51 -15.25
N GLY A 304 5.51 1.87 -14.21
CA GLY A 304 5.44 3.23 -13.68
C GLY A 304 4.60 4.22 -14.50
N PRO A 305 4.52 5.50 -14.06
CA PRO A 305 3.64 6.51 -14.66
C PRO A 305 4.13 7.13 -15.98
N LYS A 306 5.44 7.09 -16.24
CA LYS A 306 6.09 7.85 -17.33
C LYS A 306 6.29 7.02 -18.61
N THR A 307 6.17 5.70 -18.50
CA THR A 307 6.46 4.73 -19.56
C THR A 307 5.59 3.51 -19.30
N GLY A 308 4.37 3.47 -19.82
CA GLY A 308 3.56 2.24 -19.77
C GLY A 308 4.31 1.07 -20.42
N LEU A 309 4.15 -0.16 -19.91
CA LEU A 309 4.51 -1.50 -20.44
C LEU A 309 5.83 -1.72 -21.24
N GLY A 310 6.67 -0.71 -21.48
CA GLY A 310 7.79 -0.73 -22.41
C GLY A 310 9.14 -0.42 -21.77
N ARG A 311 9.22 -0.39 -20.44
CA ARG A 311 10.50 -0.32 -19.73
C ARG A 311 11.18 -1.68 -19.81
N SER A 312 12.40 -1.73 -20.37
CA SER A 312 13.17 -2.98 -20.40
C SER A 312 13.40 -3.49 -18.98
N LYS A 313 12.94 -4.71 -18.73
CA LYS A 313 13.14 -5.45 -17.48
C LYS A 313 14.48 -6.17 -17.44
N LEU A 314 15.12 -6.32 -18.59
CA LEU A 314 16.47 -6.83 -18.72
C LEU A 314 17.46 -5.67 -18.88
N LYS A 315 18.66 -5.86 -18.34
CA LYS A 315 19.80 -4.99 -18.61
C LYS A 315 20.19 -5.09 -20.09
N ALA A 316 21.00 -4.15 -20.58
CA ALA A 316 21.55 -4.18 -21.95
C ALA A 316 22.25 -5.51 -22.28
N ASP A 317 22.79 -6.17 -21.26
CA ASP A 317 23.44 -7.50 -21.34
C ASP A 317 22.47 -8.62 -21.77
N GLY A 318 21.15 -8.41 -21.70
CA GLY A 318 20.13 -9.37 -22.12
C GLY A 318 19.95 -10.59 -21.21
N VAL A 319 20.77 -10.75 -20.18
CA VAL A 319 20.74 -11.90 -19.25
C VAL A 319 20.27 -11.50 -17.85
N ASN A 320 20.74 -10.37 -17.33
CA ASN A 320 20.45 -9.95 -15.96
C ASN A 320 19.21 -9.06 -15.89
N ALA A 321 18.46 -9.19 -14.79
CA ALA A 321 17.37 -8.28 -14.46
C ALA A 321 17.88 -6.83 -14.35
N ALA A 322 17.04 -5.88 -14.73
CA ALA A 322 17.37 -4.47 -14.63
C ALA A 322 17.41 -4.03 -13.16
N GLN A 323 18.37 -3.17 -12.81
CA GLN A 323 18.59 -2.72 -11.42
C GLN A 323 17.32 -2.22 -10.75
N TRP A 324 16.50 -1.46 -11.48
CA TRP A 324 15.26 -0.90 -10.93
C TRP A 324 14.27 -1.97 -10.47
N LEU A 325 14.21 -3.11 -11.16
CA LEU A 325 13.32 -4.21 -10.81
C LEU A 325 13.86 -4.92 -9.56
N SER A 326 15.16 -5.22 -9.52
CA SER A 326 15.82 -5.79 -8.34
C SER A 326 15.69 -4.91 -7.09
N SER A 327 15.85 -3.58 -7.24
CA SER A 327 15.60 -2.62 -6.15
C SER A 327 14.15 -2.65 -5.67
N LEU A 328 13.17 -2.77 -6.58
CA LEU A 328 11.75 -2.87 -6.23
C LEU A 328 11.42 -4.21 -5.55
N GLU A 329 12.03 -5.32 -5.97
CA GLU A 329 11.89 -6.63 -5.33
C GLU A 329 12.34 -6.55 -3.87
N THR A 330 13.56 -6.03 -3.66
CA THR A 330 14.15 -5.83 -2.33
C THR A 330 13.29 -4.90 -1.46
N PHE A 331 12.78 -3.81 -2.04
CA PHE A 331 11.87 -2.89 -1.35
C PHE A 331 10.55 -3.57 -0.97
N THR A 332 9.96 -4.34 -1.88
CA THR A 332 8.69 -5.04 -1.65
C THR A 332 8.85 -6.02 -0.48
N GLY A 333 9.90 -6.82 -0.48
CA GLY A 333 10.22 -7.71 0.65
C GLY A 333 10.37 -6.98 1.98
N ALA A 334 11.16 -5.91 2.01
CA ALA A 334 11.39 -5.12 3.22
C ALA A 334 10.11 -4.44 3.74
N LEU A 335 9.25 -3.94 2.83
CA LEU A 335 7.97 -3.31 3.17
C LEU A 335 7.03 -4.29 3.87
N PHE A 336 6.78 -5.45 3.27
CA PHE A 336 5.84 -6.45 3.82
C PHE A 336 6.40 -7.20 5.02
N LYS A 337 7.73 -7.33 5.17
CA LYS A 337 8.36 -7.82 6.41
C LYS A 337 8.05 -6.92 7.60
N LYS A 338 8.10 -5.59 7.41
CA LYS A 338 7.92 -4.59 8.48
C LYS A 338 6.46 -4.21 8.72
N PHE A 339 5.66 -4.14 7.66
CA PHE A 339 4.25 -3.77 7.71
C PHE A 339 3.39 -4.89 7.11
N PRO A 340 3.17 -5.98 7.88
CA PRO A 340 2.47 -7.17 7.39
C PRO A 340 0.99 -6.91 7.11
N ASP A 341 0.40 -5.90 7.75
CA ASP A 341 -1.02 -5.55 7.60
C ASP A 341 -1.31 -4.80 6.28
N VAL A 342 -0.27 -4.44 5.50
CA VAL A 342 -0.43 -3.82 4.18
C VAL A 342 -1.02 -4.82 3.19
N GLU A 343 -1.87 -4.31 2.29
CA GLU A 343 -2.54 -5.12 1.29
C GLU A 343 -1.56 -5.73 0.28
N LEU A 344 -1.42 -7.07 0.31
CA LEU A 344 -0.52 -7.83 -0.55
C LEU A 344 -1.23 -8.49 -1.74
N ARG A 345 -2.55 -8.71 -1.67
CA ARG A 345 -3.32 -9.44 -2.69
C ARG A 345 -3.16 -8.85 -4.09
N GLY A 346 -3.08 -7.52 -4.20
CA GLY A 346 -2.88 -6.83 -5.47
C GLY A 346 -1.56 -7.18 -6.17
N ILE A 347 -0.47 -7.32 -5.40
CA ILE A 347 0.85 -7.69 -5.93
C ILE A 347 0.86 -9.15 -6.35
N LEU A 348 0.30 -10.05 -5.54
CA LEU A 348 0.20 -11.47 -5.89
C LEU A 348 -0.67 -11.69 -7.14
N SER A 349 -1.81 -11.03 -7.22
CA SER A 349 -2.68 -11.08 -8.41
C SER A 349 -1.95 -10.58 -9.66
N TYR A 350 -1.14 -9.52 -9.52
CA TYR A 350 -0.30 -9.03 -10.63
C TYR A 350 0.71 -10.09 -11.07
N ILE A 351 1.44 -10.71 -10.14
CA ILE A 351 2.42 -11.75 -10.48
C ILE A 351 1.74 -12.94 -11.15
N LEU A 352 0.59 -13.41 -10.65
CA LEU A 352 -0.17 -14.49 -11.26
C LEU A 352 -0.60 -14.16 -12.70
N ASN A 353 -1.11 -12.95 -12.94
CA ASN A 353 -1.47 -12.51 -14.29
C ASN A 353 -0.24 -12.46 -15.22
N ARG A 354 0.91 -12.04 -14.71
CA ARG A 354 2.17 -12.03 -15.49
C ARG A 354 2.66 -13.44 -15.81
N LEU A 355 2.55 -14.34 -14.85
CA LEU A 355 2.86 -15.75 -15.05
C LEU A 355 1.92 -16.36 -16.10
N ARG A 356 0.62 -16.09 -16.02
CA ARG A 356 -0.37 -16.50 -17.04
C ARG A 356 0.02 -16.00 -18.45
N ASP A 357 0.48 -14.76 -18.56
CA ASP A 357 0.97 -14.17 -19.82
C ASP A 357 2.32 -14.75 -20.29
N GLY A 358 2.93 -15.68 -19.53
CA GLY A 358 4.24 -16.27 -19.82
C GLY A 358 5.43 -15.37 -19.48
N GLN A 359 5.22 -14.28 -18.74
CA GLN A 359 6.27 -13.35 -18.34
C GLN A 359 6.82 -13.71 -16.95
N VAL A 360 8.09 -14.13 -16.92
CA VAL A 360 8.73 -14.69 -15.71
C VAL A 360 9.66 -13.71 -15.00
N LEU A 361 9.99 -12.58 -15.64
CA LEU A 361 10.99 -11.65 -15.12
C LEU A 361 10.63 -11.03 -13.76
N GLU A 362 9.34 -10.85 -13.46
CA GLU A 362 8.88 -10.33 -12.16
C GLU A 362 8.75 -11.40 -11.07
N LEU A 363 9.09 -12.66 -11.34
CA LEU A 363 9.01 -13.74 -10.35
C LEU A 363 9.95 -13.51 -9.15
N GLY A 364 11.01 -12.71 -9.34
CA GLY A 364 11.90 -12.29 -8.25
C GLY A 364 11.18 -11.54 -7.13
N VAL A 365 10.04 -10.90 -7.41
CA VAL A 365 9.18 -10.27 -6.38
C VAL A 365 8.61 -11.33 -5.44
N LEU A 366 8.05 -12.43 -5.97
CA LEU A 366 7.52 -13.52 -5.17
C LEU A 366 8.63 -14.23 -4.39
N ARG A 367 9.77 -14.48 -5.03
CA ARG A 367 10.97 -15.03 -4.38
C ARG A 367 11.37 -14.20 -3.16
N THR A 368 11.51 -12.89 -3.35
CA THR A 368 11.95 -11.97 -2.29
C THR A 368 10.93 -11.86 -1.17
N LEU A 369 9.63 -11.91 -1.47
CA LEU A 369 8.56 -11.96 -0.46
C LEU A 369 8.66 -13.23 0.41
N LEU A 370 8.83 -14.41 -0.20
CA LEU A 370 9.01 -15.67 0.55
C LEU A 370 10.29 -15.64 1.38
N LYS A 371 11.40 -15.15 0.81
CA LYS A 371 12.70 -15.00 1.48
C LYS A 371 12.61 -14.10 2.71
N THR A 372 12.13 -12.87 2.53
CA THR A 372 12.24 -11.80 3.54
C THR A 372 11.02 -11.70 4.48
N ALA A 373 9.80 -11.76 3.92
CA ALA A 373 8.57 -11.66 4.70
C ALA A 373 8.12 -13.05 5.21
N GLY A 374 8.32 -14.10 4.41
CA GLY A 374 8.10 -15.49 4.83
C GLY A 374 9.17 -16.03 5.77
N GLY A 375 10.38 -15.46 5.78
CA GLY A 375 11.49 -15.98 6.58
C GLY A 375 12.11 -17.26 6.02
N TYR A 376 11.90 -17.52 4.73
CA TYR A 376 12.45 -18.67 4.01
C TYR A 376 13.77 -18.34 3.31
N GLY A 377 14.55 -17.43 3.91
CA GLY A 377 15.91 -17.09 3.48
C GLY A 377 16.79 -18.31 3.33
N PHE A 378 16.69 -19.24 4.29
CA PHE A 378 17.37 -20.51 4.23
C PHE A 378 17.01 -21.25 2.93
N ALA A 379 15.75 -21.39 2.54
CA ALA A 379 15.35 -22.18 1.38
C ALA A 379 15.81 -21.61 0.01
N ASP A 380 16.32 -20.37 -0.04
CA ASP A 380 16.82 -19.74 -1.26
C ASP A 380 18.18 -20.32 -1.67
N CYS A 381 18.24 -20.94 -2.84
CA CYS A 381 19.40 -21.67 -3.35
C CYS A 381 20.23 -20.85 -4.35
N GLU A 382 20.22 -19.51 -4.23
CA GLU A 382 20.78 -18.56 -5.21
C GLU A 382 22.27 -18.79 -5.55
N SER A 383 23.02 -19.48 -4.69
CA SER A 383 24.35 -20.01 -5.02
C SER A 383 24.57 -21.37 -4.37
N THR A 384 24.00 -22.43 -4.96
CA THR A 384 24.38 -23.82 -4.60
C THR A 384 25.87 -24.11 -4.80
N ALA A 385 26.56 -23.30 -5.61
CA ALA A 385 27.99 -23.42 -5.88
C ALA A 385 28.90 -23.07 -4.69
N SER A 386 28.38 -22.41 -3.66
CA SER A 386 29.17 -21.95 -2.50
C SER A 386 28.69 -22.53 -1.16
N LEU A 387 27.84 -23.56 -1.19
CA LEU A 387 27.39 -24.22 0.04
C LEU A 387 28.50 -25.10 0.61
N SER A 388 28.80 -24.93 1.89
CA SER A 388 29.67 -25.84 2.64
C SER A 388 29.01 -27.20 2.80
N GLU A 389 29.82 -28.26 2.94
CA GLU A 389 29.34 -29.63 3.23
C GLU A 389 28.41 -29.66 4.46
N VAL A 390 28.73 -28.91 5.52
CA VAL A 390 27.88 -28.79 6.72
C VAL A 390 26.51 -28.16 6.39
N GLN A 391 26.49 -27.17 5.50
CA GLN A 391 25.23 -26.56 5.06
C GLN A 391 24.43 -27.55 4.21
N LEU A 392 25.11 -28.34 3.37
CA LEU A 392 24.51 -29.32 2.49
C LEU A 392 23.91 -30.50 3.28
N GLU A 393 24.64 -31.01 4.28
CA GLU A 393 24.15 -31.99 5.25
C GLU A 393 22.98 -31.41 6.07
N GLY A 394 23.11 -30.17 6.53
CA GLY A 394 22.05 -29.46 7.25
C GLY A 394 20.73 -29.37 6.47
N ARG A 395 20.78 -29.33 5.13
CA ARG A 395 19.60 -29.37 4.25
C ARG A 395 18.86 -30.69 4.26
N SER A 396 19.54 -31.79 4.52
CA SER A 396 18.89 -33.10 4.64
C SER A 396 18.05 -33.25 5.92
N GLY A 397 18.27 -32.38 6.90
CA GLY A 397 17.56 -32.40 8.18
C GLY A 397 16.23 -31.64 8.22
N SER A 398 15.73 -31.46 9.44
CA SER A 398 14.48 -30.75 9.74
C SER A 398 14.58 -29.25 9.42
N LEU A 399 13.43 -28.58 9.26
CA LEU A 399 13.39 -27.13 8.97
C LEU A 399 14.19 -26.29 9.97
N LEU A 400 14.23 -26.69 11.25
CA LEU A 400 15.03 -26.03 12.27
C LEU A 400 16.54 -26.16 11.97
N LEU A 401 17.00 -27.37 11.65
CA LEU A 401 18.40 -27.60 11.29
C LEU A 401 18.77 -26.85 10.01
N ARG A 402 17.87 -26.77 9.03
CA ARG A 402 18.07 -26.00 7.80
C ARG A 402 18.27 -24.50 8.08
N ARG A 403 17.53 -23.95 9.05
CA ARG A 403 17.64 -22.53 9.45
C ARG A 403 18.94 -22.27 10.22
N GLU A 404 19.30 -23.14 11.16
CA GLU A 404 20.53 -22.95 11.95
C GLU A 404 21.81 -23.11 11.10
N THR A 405 21.80 -24.08 10.19
CA THR A 405 22.95 -24.31 9.28
C THR A 405 23.03 -23.30 8.15
N SER A 406 21.93 -22.64 7.76
CA SER A 406 22.01 -21.55 6.78
C SER A 406 22.69 -20.31 7.35
N ASP A 407 22.43 -20.03 8.63
CA ASP A 407 22.69 -18.70 9.20
C ASP A 407 24.00 -18.63 10.00
N PHE A 408 24.67 -19.76 10.32
CA PHE A 408 25.95 -19.83 11.04
C PHE A 408 26.08 -18.80 12.19
N GLY A 409 25.06 -18.69 13.04
CA GLY A 409 25.03 -17.77 14.18
C GLY A 409 24.57 -16.33 13.90
N ILE A 410 24.28 -15.98 12.65
CA ILE A 410 23.59 -14.73 12.28
C ILE A 410 22.08 -14.98 12.33
N VAL A 411 21.48 -14.86 13.51
CA VAL A 411 20.01 -14.98 13.63
C VAL A 411 19.33 -13.87 12.83
N GLU A 412 18.89 -14.17 11.61
CA GLU A 412 18.04 -13.24 10.88
C GLU A 412 16.75 -13.05 11.67
N LYS A 413 16.42 -11.79 11.99
CA LYS A 413 15.14 -11.46 12.61
C LYS A 413 14.01 -11.74 11.62
N THR A 414 13.46 -12.95 11.66
CA THR A 414 12.28 -13.33 10.91
C THR A 414 11.04 -12.71 11.57
N SER A 415 10.13 -12.17 10.75
CA SER A 415 8.89 -11.58 11.26
C SER A 415 7.81 -12.65 11.20
N ARG A 416 7.60 -13.37 12.30
CA ARG A 416 6.56 -14.42 12.37
C ARG A 416 5.18 -13.90 11.96
N ARG A 417 4.83 -12.68 12.38
CA ARG A 417 3.57 -12.03 11.99
C ARG A 417 3.46 -11.82 10.48
N ALA A 418 4.55 -11.44 9.81
CA ALA A 418 4.56 -11.29 8.36
C ALA A 418 4.45 -12.64 7.64
N ALA A 419 5.13 -13.68 8.14
CA ALA A 419 5.05 -15.02 7.58
C ALA A 419 3.62 -15.59 7.69
N VAL A 420 3.00 -15.52 8.87
CA VAL A 420 1.61 -15.96 9.10
C VAL A 420 0.64 -15.18 8.21
N ARG A 421 0.82 -13.86 8.08
CA ARG A 421 -0.05 -13.05 7.23
C ARG A 421 0.12 -13.39 5.75
N LEU A 422 1.35 -13.51 5.26
CA LEU A 422 1.66 -13.94 3.89
C LEU A 422 1.04 -15.32 3.59
N ARG A 423 1.19 -16.26 4.52
CA ARG A 423 0.62 -17.61 4.44
C ARG A 423 -0.91 -17.56 4.38
N SER A 424 -1.55 -16.78 5.25
CA SER A 424 -3.02 -16.62 5.26
C SER A 424 -3.57 -16.07 3.94
N ILE A 425 -2.79 -15.25 3.24
CA ILE A 425 -3.20 -14.69 1.94
C ILE A 425 -2.99 -15.73 0.82
N LEU A 426 -1.88 -16.47 0.85
CA LEU A 426 -1.59 -17.50 -0.17
C LEU A 426 -2.48 -18.75 -0.02
N GLN A 427 -2.79 -19.16 1.21
CA GLN A 427 -3.67 -20.27 1.55
C GLN A 427 -5.15 -19.86 1.69
N GLY A 428 -5.46 -18.57 1.58
CA GLY A 428 -6.82 -18.05 1.72
C GLY A 428 -7.77 -18.53 0.61
N GLY A 429 -9.06 -18.21 0.75
CA GLY A 429 -10.18 -18.81 0.00
C GLY A 429 -10.11 -18.81 -1.53
N GLY A 430 -9.23 -18.01 -2.16
CA GLY A 430 -9.01 -18.02 -3.61
C GLY A 430 -7.95 -19.02 -4.09
N GLY A 431 -7.26 -19.75 -3.20
CA GLY A 431 -6.24 -20.74 -3.59
C GLY A 431 -5.05 -20.14 -4.36
N THR A 432 -4.77 -18.84 -4.18
CA THR A 432 -3.72 -18.08 -4.89
C THR A 432 -2.36 -18.78 -4.85
N GLY A 433 -2.00 -19.41 -3.73
CA GLY A 433 -0.75 -20.17 -3.59
C GLY A 433 -0.69 -21.43 -4.47
N VAL A 434 -1.80 -22.16 -4.59
CA VAL A 434 -1.88 -23.34 -5.48
C VAL A 434 -1.96 -22.91 -6.93
N ALA A 435 -2.70 -21.84 -7.24
CA ALA A 435 -2.69 -21.22 -8.57
C ALA A 435 -1.26 -20.84 -9.00
N ALA A 436 -0.47 -20.24 -8.11
CA ALA A 436 0.94 -19.93 -8.38
C ALA A 436 1.76 -21.20 -8.66
N LEU A 437 1.61 -22.26 -7.87
CA LEU A 437 2.33 -23.53 -8.08
C LEU A 437 1.99 -24.16 -9.43
N LEU A 438 0.71 -24.21 -9.80
CA LEU A 438 0.27 -24.77 -11.08
C LEU A 438 0.78 -23.95 -12.27
N LEU A 439 0.67 -22.62 -12.21
CA LEU A 439 1.20 -21.74 -13.24
C LEU A 439 2.72 -21.89 -13.38
N LEU A 440 3.47 -21.99 -12.27
CA LEU A 440 4.92 -22.24 -12.32
C LEU A 440 5.24 -23.59 -12.96
N ALA A 441 4.48 -24.63 -12.62
CA ALA A 441 4.65 -25.96 -13.20
C ALA A 441 4.39 -25.98 -14.72
N GLN A 442 3.44 -25.18 -15.21
CA GLN A 442 3.10 -25.05 -16.64
C GLN A 442 4.10 -24.18 -17.41
N ILE A 443 4.55 -23.07 -16.82
CA ILE A 443 5.48 -22.13 -17.47
C ILE A 443 6.88 -22.74 -17.60
N ARG A 444 7.31 -23.53 -16.61
CA ARG A 444 8.63 -24.16 -16.59
C ARG A 444 8.97 -24.95 -17.87
N PRO A 445 8.15 -25.91 -18.36
CA PRO A 445 8.39 -26.57 -19.65
C PRO A 445 8.13 -25.65 -20.84
N ARG A 446 7.17 -24.72 -20.74
CA ARG A 446 6.86 -23.76 -21.80
C ARG A 446 8.03 -22.81 -22.10
N LEU A 447 8.86 -22.47 -21.11
CA LEU A 447 10.10 -21.70 -21.30
C LEU A 447 11.10 -22.44 -22.20
N LEU A 448 11.24 -23.76 -22.06
CA LEU A 448 12.18 -24.55 -22.87
C LEU A 448 11.65 -24.78 -24.28
N TYR A 449 10.37 -25.14 -24.41
CA TYR A 449 9.82 -25.64 -25.67
C TYR A 449 8.96 -24.62 -26.43
N GLY A 450 8.43 -23.59 -25.75
CA GLY A 450 7.52 -22.60 -26.33
C GLY A 450 8.20 -21.52 -27.20
N GLY A 451 9.50 -21.29 -27.02
CA GLY A 451 10.27 -20.28 -27.77
C GLY A 451 10.68 -20.69 -29.18
N SER A 452 10.40 -21.92 -29.61
CA SER A 452 10.94 -22.47 -30.87
C SER A 452 10.08 -22.23 -32.12
N GLY A 453 8.89 -21.61 -32.00
CA GLY A 453 7.87 -21.64 -33.06
C GLY A 453 7.55 -20.36 -33.84
N GLY A 454 8.00 -19.17 -33.41
CA GLY A 454 7.51 -17.92 -34.03
C GLY A 454 8.47 -16.73 -33.93
N ALA A 455 9.08 -16.38 -35.06
CA ALA A 455 9.63 -15.07 -35.41
C ALA A 455 10.62 -14.37 -34.44
N GLY A 456 11.92 -14.57 -34.70
CA GLY A 456 12.84 -13.43 -34.85
C GLY A 456 13.80 -13.07 -33.73
N LYS A 457 13.65 -13.56 -32.49
CA LYS A 457 14.66 -13.35 -31.43
C LYS A 457 14.94 -14.66 -30.70
N LYS A 458 16.03 -15.33 -31.07
CA LYS A 458 16.57 -16.43 -30.28
C LYS A 458 17.03 -15.84 -28.94
N GLU A 459 16.29 -16.12 -27.88
CA GLU A 459 16.74 -15.79 -26.53
C GLU A 459 18.04 -16.55 -26.21
N HIS A 460 18.94 -15.92 -25.45
CA HIS A 460 20.20 -16.56 -25.10
C HIS A 460 19.94 -17.78 -24.22
N ILE A 461 20.59 -18.91 -24.51
CA ILE A 461 20.38 -20.17 -23.76
C ILE A 461 20.65 -20.01 -22.26
N LYS A 462 21.59 -19.12 -21.89
CA LYS A 462 21.88 -18.76 -20.50
C LYS A 462 20.69 -18.07 -19.82
N LEU A 463 19.97 -17.20 -20.53
CA LEU A 463 18.77 -16.56 -19.99
C LEU A 463 17.68 -17.62 -19.75
N ILE A 464 17.44 -18.50 -20.72
CA ILE A 464 16.44 -19.57 -20.61
C ILE A 464 16.78 -20.49 -19.43
N GLY A 465 18.04 -20.91 -19.29
CA GLY A 465 18.51 -21.72 -18.17
C GLY A 465 18.28 -21.01 -16.82
N ASN A 466 18.70 -19.76 -16.71
CA ASN A 466 18.51 -18.97 -15.49
C ASN A 466 17.02 -18.80 -15.13
N LEU A 467 16.15 -18.55 -16.11
CA LEU A 467 14.70 -18.42 -15.87
C LEU A 467 14.08 -19.74 -15.44
N TYR A 468 14.50 -20.86 -16.04
CA TYR A 468 14.06 -22.19 -15.65
C TYR A 468 14.44 -22.52 -14.21
N ASP A 469 15.71 -22.28 -13.85
CA ASP A 469 16.21 -22.52 -12.50
C ASP A 469 15.49 -21.62 -11.48
N ASN A 470 15.24 -20.36 -11.82
CA ASN A 470 14.46 -19.44 -10.98
C ASN A 470 13.02 -19.94 -10.76
N CYS A 471 12.34 -20.42 -11.80
CA CYS A 471 11.01 -21.03 -11.66
C CYS A 471 11.05 -22.24 -10.74
N GLN A 472 12.01 -23.14 -10.93
CA GLN A 472 12.17 -24.34 -10.13
C GLN A 472 12.44 -24.01 -8.66
N MET A 473 13.33 -23.06 -8.39
CA MET A 473 13.65 -22.60 -7.04
C MET A 473 12.42 -21.99 -6.35
N VAL A 474 11.73 -21.05 -7.01
CA VAL A 474 10.56 -20.40 -6.40
C VAL A 474 9.42 -21.39 -6.17
N MET A 475 9.23 -22.35 -7.07
CA MET A 475 8.26 -23.43 -6.89
C MET A 475 8.60 -24.28 -5.65
N GLY A 476 9.87 -24.66 -5.47
CA GLY A 476 10.32 -25.41 -4.29
C GLY A 476 10.12 -24.64 -2.99
N VAL A 477 10.57 -23.39 -2.94
CA VAL A 477 10.41 -22.53 -1.76
C VAL A 477 8.94 -22.28 -1.44
N LEU A 478 8.10 -22.08 -2.46
CA LEU A 478 6.66 -21.89 -2.28
C LEU A 478 5.99 -23.16 -1.74
N LEU A 479 6.38 -24.34 -2.23
CA LEU A 479 5.88 -25.62 -1.74
C LEU A 479 6.26 -25.83 -0.27
N ASP A 480 7.52 -25.61 0.09
CA ASP A 480 8.00 -25.71 1.48
C ASP A 480 7.24 -24.71 2.37
N PHE A 481 7.06 -23.46 1.90
CA PHE A 481 6.35 -22.42 2.66
C PHE A 481 4.87 -22.74 2.92
N LEU A 482 4.19 -23.35 1.94
CA LEU A 482 2.78 -23.71 2.03
C LEU A 482 2.54 -24.99 2.83
N THR A 483 3.51 -25.89 2.88
CA THR A 483 3.40 -27.18 3.60
C THR A 483 3.84 -27.08 5.06
N ASP A 484 4.68 -26.11 5.41
CA ASP A 484 5.10 -25.85 6.77
C ASP A 484 3.97 -25.27 7.64
N GLY A 485 3.11 -26.12 8.18
CA GLY A 485 2.07 -25.76 9.15
C GLY A 485 2.53 -25.75 10.61
N ALA A 486 3.83 -25.94 10.89
CA ALA A 486 4.31 -26.30 12.22
C ALA A 486 4.30 -25.13 13.23
N ASP A 487 4.49 -23.88 12.77
CA ASP A 487 4.55 -22.72 13.68
C ASP A 487 3.18 -22.32 14.26
N ASP A 488 2.06 -22.62 13.58
CA ASP A 488 0.70 -22.28 14.05
C ASP A 488 0.20 -23.25 15.14
N GLN A 489 0.73 -24.47 15.18
CA GLN A 489 0.30 -25.53 16.09
C GLN A 489 1.11 -25.58 17.39
N PHE A 490 2.31 -25.00 17.44
CA PHE A 490 3.11 -24.97 18.68
C PHE A 490 2.46 -24.10 19.77
N GLU A 491 1.78 -23.02 19.42
CA GLU A 491 1.06 -22.18 20.41
C GLU A 491 -0.33 -22.72 20.76
N GLN A 492 -1.10 -23.24 19.80
CA GLN A 492 -2.35 -23.95 20.13
C GLN A 492 -2.06 -25.22 20.93
N GLY A 493 -0.97 -25.91 20.61
CA GLY A 493 -0.44 -27.04 21.34
C GLY A 493 0.12 -26.65 22.71
N ALA A 494 0.77 -25.50 22.89
CA ALA A 494 1.24 -25.01 24.19
C ALA A 494 0.10 -24.50 25.08
N ALA A 495 -0.89 -23.80 24.51
CA ALA A 495 -2.10 -23.37 25.20
C ALA A 495 -3.01 -24.56 25.54
N ALA A 496 -3.14 -25.53 24.63
CA ALA A 496 -3.85 -26.79 24.89
C ALA A 496 -3.04 -27.74 25.79
N ALA A 497 -1.70 -27.68 25.82
CA ALA A 497 -0.87 -28.43 26.77
C ALA A 497 -0.94 -27.82 28.17
N ALA A 498 -1.04 -26.50 28.29
CA ALA A 498 -1.33 -25.84 29.56
C ALA A 498 -2.74 -26.21 30.08
N ALA A 499 -3.72 -26.39 29.19
CA ALA A 499 -5.06 -26.89 29.54
C ALA A 499 -5.13 -28.42 29.75
N ALA A 500 -4.28 -29.19 29.08
CA ALA A 500 -4.23 -30.66 29.16
C ALA A 500 -3.22 -31.20 30.18
N ALA A 501 -2.46 -30.34 30.87
CA ALA A 501 -1.61 -30.72 31.99
C ALA A 501 -2.39 -31.30 33.19
N SER A 502 -3.74 -31.32 33.13
CA SER A 502 -4.61 -32.03 34.07
C SER A 502 -4.95 -33.48 33.66
N THR A 503 -4.58 -33.95 32.46
CA THR A 503 -4.93 -35.31 32.01
C THR A 503 -3.76 -35.94 31.25
N SER A 504 -3.04 -36.84 31.93
CA SER A 504 -1.84 -37.48 31.40
C SER A 504 -2.15 -38.65 30.44
N ALA A 505 -1.11 -38.99 29.67
CA ALA A 505 -0.86 -40.27 29.02
C ALA A 505 -1.66 -40.61 27.73
N ALA A 506 -1.21 -40.05 26.59
CA ALA A 506 -1.09 -40.74 25.29
C ALA A 506 -0.71 -39.74 24.17
N ARG A 507 0.56 -39.35 24.04
CA ARG A 507 0.98 -38.38 22.99
C ARG A 507 2.36 -38.68 22.39
N THR A 508 2.48 -39.81 21.70
CA THR A 508 3.60 -40.03 20.75
C THR A 508 3.14 -40.43 19.35
N GLY A 509 1.83 -40.65 19.12
CA GLY A 509 1.26 -40.89 17.77
C GLY A 509 0.29 -39.81 17.27
N ALA A 510 0.04 -38.75 18.05
CA ALA A 510 -0.99 -37.75 17.73
C ALA A 510 -0.48 -36.60 16.85
N GLN A 511 0.83 -36.32 16.82
CA GLN A 511 1.37 -35.19 16.03
C GLN A 511 1.32 -35.46 14.52
N ASP A 512 1.61 -36.70 14.07
CA ASP A 512 1.51 -37.07 12.65
C ASP A 512 0.05 -37.06 12.14
N GLY A 513 -0.91 -37.41 13.00
CA GLY A 513 -2.35 -37.33 12.69
C GLY A 513 -2.88 -35.89 12.54
N ILE A 514 -2.27 -34.93 13.22
CA ILE A 514 -2.68 -33.51 13.18
C ILE A 514 -2.12 -32.81 11.94
N VAL A 515 -0.86 -33.11 11.55
CA VAL A 515 -0.26 -32.57 10.32
C VAL A 515 -0.98 -33.13 9.09
N THR A 516 -1.26 -34.43 9.06
CA THR A 516 -2.05 -35.05 7.98
C THR A 516 -3.48 -34.53 7.94
N GLY A 517 -4.10 -34.24 9.09
CA GLY A 517 -5.41 -33.61 9.18
C GLY A 517 -5.45 -32.16 8.65
N ALA A 518 -4.43 -31.35 8.96
CA ALA A 518 -4.31 -29.97 8.46
C ALA A 518 -4.06 -29.92 6.96
N VAL A 519 -3.19 -30.78 6.44
CA VAL A 519 -2.95 -30.94 4.99
C VAL A 519 -4.20 -31.44 4.29
N ALA A 520 -4.92 -32.43 4.84
CA ALA A 520 -6.18 -32.90 4.29
C ALA A 520 -7.28 -31.83 4.33
N LYS A 521 -7.33 -31.01 5.38
CA LYS A 521 -8.27 -29.88 5.49
C LYS A 521 -7.93 -28.80 4.45
N TYR A 522 -6.66 -28.47 4.28
CA TYR A 522 -6.22 -27.53 3.25
C TYR A 522 -6.50 -28.06 1.85
N ALA A 523 -6.20 -29.33 1.58
CA ALA A 523 -6.51 -30.00 0.31
C ALA A 523 -8.01 -29.99 -0.02
N ARG A 524 -8.87 -30.14 0.99
CA ARG A 524 -10.33 -30.03 0.85
C ARG A 524 -10.83 -28.60 0.67
N SER A 525 -10.07 -27.60 1.12
CA SER A 525 -10.38 -26.19 0.87
C SER A 525 -9.80 -25.66 -0.44
N LEU A 526 -9.11 -26.50 -1.22
CA LEU A 526 -8.57 -26.09 -2.51
C LEU A 526 -9.71 -25.90 -3.52
N PRO A 527 -9.66 -24.82 -4.32
CA PRO A 527 -10.58 -24.65 -5.43
C PRO A 527 -10.42 -25.79 -6.44
N THR A 528 -11.53 -26.11 -7.10
CA THR A 528 -11.53 -27.11 -8.18
C THR A 528 -10.69 -26.63 -9.36
N LEU A 529 -10.17 -27.54 -10.18
CA LEU A 529 -9.44 -27.18 -11.40
C LEU A 529 -10.26 -26.29 -12.34
N ARG A 530 -11.60 -26.42 -12.33
CA ARG A 530 -12.51 -25.59 -13.10
C ARG A 530 -12.57 -24.15 -12.57
N GLU A 531 -12.66 -23.96 -11.27
CA GLU A 531 -12.62 -22.63 -10.65
C GLU A 531 -11.25 -21.97 -10.87
N LEU A 532 -10.17 -22.74 -10.78
CA LEU A 532 -8.82 -22.25 -11.10
C LEU A 532 -8.65 -21.88 -12.58
N HIS A 533 -9.30 -22.62 -13.49
CA HIS A 533 -9.35 -22.26 -14.91
C HIS A 533 -10.12 -20.96 -15.13
N ASP A 534 -11.29 -20.81 -14.50
CA ASP A 534 -12.15 -19.64 -14.67
C ASP A 534 -11.51 -18.37 -14.05
N ASP A 535 -10.90 -18.48 -12.87
CA ASP A 535 -10.35 -17.33 -12.13
C ASP A 535 -8.93 -16.96 -12.58
N TYR A 536 -8.09 -17.96 -12.90
CA TYR A 536 -6.68 -17.76 -13.19
C TYR A 536 -6.26 -18.18 -14.61
N GLY A 537 -7.17 -18.75 -15.41
CA GLY A 537 -6.87 -19.20 -16.77
C GLY A 537 -5.85 -20.33 -16.84
N ILE A 538 -5.81 -21.17 -15.79
CA ILE A 538 -4.94 -22.34 -15.73
C ILE A 538 -5.53 -23.41 -16.65
N ASP A 539 -4.77 -23.85 -17.66
CA ASP A 539 -5.22 -24.95 -18.51
C ASP A 539 -5.30 -26.25 -17.68
N PRO A 540 -6.44 -26.96 -17.67
CA PRO A 540 -6.68 -28.12 -16.82
C PRO A 540 -5.84 -29.35 -17.18
#